data_AF-A0A560BMW8-F1
#
_entry.id   AF-A0A560BMW8-F1
#
_cell.length_a   1.000
_cell.length_b   1.000
_cell.length_c   1.000
_cell.angle_alpha   90.00
_cell.angle_beta   90.00
_cell.angle_gamma   90.00
#
_symmetry.space_group_name_H-M   'P 1'
#
loop_
_entity.id
_entity.type
_entity.pdbx_description
1 polymer ?
#
loop_
_entity_poly.entity_id
_entity_poly.type
_entity_poly.pdbx_seq_one_letter_code
_entity_poly.pdbx_strand_id
1 'polypeptide(L)'
;MDEASFKAATGRRLDAARIALGRTAAEAAAMMGVSRPTYSDYVGGKILPPPFKLQPFVELGISLDFLYYGIKTALPMGLVDRLAEAETEASSDTQPVPRRGRPRLVKG
;
A
#
# COMPACT_ATOMS: atom_id res chain seq x y z
N MET A 1 -10.03 5.08 -18.13
CA MET A 1 -8.82 4.82 -17.31
C MET A 1 -8.04 3.73 -18.03
N ASP A 2 -6.77 3.96 -18.32
CA ASP A 2 -5.90 2.92 -18.90
C ASP A 2 -5.33 2.00 -17.81
N GLU A 3 -4.69 0.91 -18.23
CA GLU A 3 -4.13 -0.10 -17.32
C GLU A 3 -3.07 0.48 -16.37
N ALA A 4 -2.22 1.39 -16.87
CA ALA A 4 -1.16 2.01 -16.08
C ALA A 4 -1.76 2.88 -14.95
N SER A 5 -2.77 3.69 -15.29
CA SER A 5 -3.50 4.53 -14.35
C SER A 5 -4.25 3.69 -13.32
N PHE A 6 -4.81 2.54 -13.72
CA PHE A 6 -5.47 1.61 -12.82
C PHE A 6 -4.50 0.99 -11.81
N LYS A 7 -3.33 0.51 -12.26
CA LYS A 7 -2.30 -0.04 -11.36
C LYS A 7 -1.78 1.00 -10.39
N ALA A 8 -1.50 2.22 -10.88
CA ALA A 8 -1.05 3.32 -10.03
C ALA A 8 -2.10 3.72 -8.98
N ALA A 9 -3.38 3.78 -9.36
CA ALA A 9 -4.46 4.05 -8.42
C ALA A 9 -4.61 2.93 -7.37
N THR A 10 -4.52 1.67 -7.80
CA THR A 10 -4.57 0.51 -6.88
C THR A 10 -3.40 0.56 -5.89
N GLY A 11 -2.18 0.86 -6.36
CA GLY A 11 -0.99 0.98 -5.54
C GLY A 11 -1.11 2.07 -4.47
N ARG A 12 -1.60 3.26 -4.84
CA ARG A 12 -1.86 4.35 -3.88
C ARG A 12 -2.88 3.97 -2.81
N ARG A 13 -3.97 3.29 -3.19
CA ARG A 13 -5.01 2.87 -2.23
C ARG A 13 -4.52 1.74 -1.32
N LEU A 14 -3.69 0.83 -1.82
CA LEU A 14 -3.03 -0.17 -0.99
C LEU A 14 -2.13 0.48 0.07
N ASP A 15 -1.42 1.55 -0.31
CA ASP A 15 -0.56 2.28 0.61
C ASP A 15 -1.36 3.09 1.64
N ALA A 16 -2.44 3.75 1.21
CA ALA A 16 -3.38 4.41 2.11
C ALA A 16 -4.02 3.42 3.10
N ALA A 17 -4.41 2.23 2.65
CA ALA A 17 -4.92 1.16 3.51
C ALA A 17 -3.89 0.73 4.55
N ARG A 18 -2.63 0.58 4.16
CA ARG A 18 -1.53 0.28 5.09
C ARG A 18 -1.40 1.36 6.16
N ILE A 19 -1.40 2.63 5.77
CA ILE A 19 -1.25 3.78 6.68
C ILE A 19 -2.44 3.85 7.64
N ALA A 20 -3.67 3.73 7.14
CA ALA A 20 -4.89 3.76 7.95
C ALA A 20 -4.96 2.62 8.98
N LEU A 21 -4.33 1.48 8.68
CA LEU A 21 -4.17 0.34 9.60
C LEU A 21 -2.98 0.50 10.57
N GLY A 22 -2.23 1.60 10.50
CA GLY A 22 -1.07 1.85 11.34
C GLY A 22 0.10 0.90 11.10
N ARG A 23 0.24 0.38 9.86
CA ARG A 23 1.27 -0.60 9.51
C ARG A 23 2.44 0.04 8.77
N THR A 24 3.64 -0.44 9.04
CA THR A 24 4.82 -0.14 8.24
C THR A 24 4.81 -0.92 6.92
N ALA A 25 5.56 -0.45 5.91
CA ALA A 25 5.68 -1.19 4.64
C ALA A 25 6.31 -2.58 4.81
N ALA A 26 7.14 -2.77 5.85
CA ALA A 26 7.72 -4.08 6.16
C ALA A 26 6.67 -5.04 6.73
N GLU A 27 5.81 -4.57 7.63
CA GLU A 27 4.71 -5.37 8.18
C GLU A 27 3.68 -5.70 7.09
N ALA A 28 3.32 -4.74 6.23
CA ALA A 28 2.41 -4.99 5.12
C ALA A 28 2.96 -6.04 4.14
N ALA A 29 4.24 -5.95 3.77
CA ALA A 29 4.89 -6.96 2.94
C ALA A 29 4.88 -8.34 3.60
N ALA A 30 5.16 -8.41 4.91
CA ALA A 30 5.12 -9.65 5.67
C ALA A 30 3.71 -10.25 5.76
N MET A 31 2.69 -9.43 6.02
CA MET A 31 1.29 -9.85 6.04
C MET A 31 0.86 -10.46 4.71
N MET A 32 1.21 -9.83 3.60
CA MET A 32 0.93 -10.34 2.26
C MET A 32 1.79 -11.57 1.90
N GLY A 33 2.79 -11.92 2.70
CA GLY A 33 3.75 -12.97 2.39
C GLY A 33 4.52 -12.68 1.10
N VAL A 34 5.01 -11.45 0.94
CA VAL A 34 5.83 -11.00 -0.20
C VAL A 34 7.09 -10.28 0.27
N SER A 35 8.06 -10.11 -0.63
CA SER A 35 9.26 -9.33 -0.35
C SER A 35 8.95 -7.83 -0.26
N ARG A 36 9.77 -7.06 0.47
CA ARG A 36 9.65 -5.58 0.50
C ARG A 36 9.72 -4.94 -0.90
N PRO A 37 10.64 -5.35 -1.80
CA PRO A 37 10.63 -4.87 -3.19
C PRO A 37 9.32 -5.15 -3.93
N THR A 38 8.78 -6.37 -3.79
CA THR A 38 7.50 -6.73 -4.41
C THR A 38 6.36 -5.84 -3.92
N TYR A 39 6.30 -5.57 -2.61
CA TYR A 39 5.34 -4.64 -2.04
C TYR A 39 5.52 -3.21 -2.61
N SER A 40 6.76 -2.72 -2.69
CA SER A 40 7.05 -1.43 -3.33
C SER A 40 6.61 -1.37 -4.80
N ASP A 41 6.74 -2.48 -5.53
CA ASP A 41 6.29 -2.54 -6.93
C ASP A 41 4.75 -2.56 -7.06
N TYR A 42 4.02 -3.11 -6.07
CA TYR A 42 2.56 -2.97 -5.97
C TYR A 42 2.16 -1.52 -5.71
N VAL A 43 2.74 -0.89 -4.68
CA VAL A 43 2.44 0.50 -4.31
C VAL A 43 2.78 1.46 -5.45
N GLY A 44 3.91 1.24 -6.13
CA GLY A 44 4.31 2.02 -7.29
C GLY A 44 3.52 1.75 -8.57
N GLY A 45 2.56 0.81 -8.55
CA GLY A 45 1.72 0.49 -9.72
C GLY A 45 2.47 -0.18 -10.88
N LYS A 46 3.65 -0.77 -10.64
CA LYS A 46 4.39 -1.50 -11.69
C LYS A 46 3.74 -2.85 -12.00
N ILE A 47 3.27 -3.52 -10.95
CA ILE A 47 2.55 -4.79 -11.02
C ILE A 47 1.32 -4.72 -10.12
N LEU A 48 0.29 -5.51 -10.44
CA LEU A 48 -0.92 -5.57 -9.63
C LEU A 48 -0.78 -6.68 -8.56
N PRO A 49 -1.18 -6.43 -7.30
CA PRO A 49 -1.28 -7.49 -6.32
C PRO A 49 -2.38 -8.49 -6.73
N PRO A 50 -2.10 -9.80 -6.76
CA PRO A 50 -3.13 -10.82 -6.92
C PRO A 50 -4.16 -10.74 -5.78
N PRO A 51 -5.46 -11.01 -6.03
CA PRO A 51 -6.49 -10.89 -5.00
C PRO A 51 -6.20 -11.67 -3.71
N PHE A 52 -5.69 -12.89 -3.82
CA PHE A 52 -5.34 -13.72 -2.65
C PHE A 52 -4.22 -13.12 -1.78
N LYS A 53 -3.36 -12.26 -2.35
CA LYS A 53 -2.33 -11.54 -1.59
C LYS A 53 -2.90 -10.37 -0.77
N LEU A 54 -4.11 -9.91 -1.09
CA LEU A 54 -4.81 -8.84 -0.39
C LEU A 54 -5.70 -9.35 0.74
N GLN A 55 -5.89 -10.67 0.85
CA GLN A 55 -6.71 -11.30 1.89
C GLN A 55 -6.44 -10.78 3.31
N PRO A 56 -5.19 -10.56 3.76
CA PRO A 56 -4.94 -10.01 5.09
C PRO A 56 -5.49 -8.60 5.32
N PHE A 57 -5.61 -7.77 4.26
CA PHE A 57 -6.24 -6.46 4.36
C PHE A 57 -7.76 -6.58 4.46
N VAL A 58 -8.34 -7.54 3.74
CA VAL A 58 -9.77 -7.85 3.80
C VAL A 58 -10.18 -8.33 5.20
N GLU A 59 -9.37 -9.18 5.82
CA GLU A 59 -9.57 -9.62 7.20
C GLU A 59 -9.50 -8.48 8.23
N LEU A 60 -8.84 -7.38 7.87
CA LEU A 60 -8.77 -6.15 8.67
C LEU A 60 -9.83 -5.11 8.28
N GLY A 61 -10.80 -5.48 7.43
CA GLY A 61 -11.95 -4.65 7.08
C GLY A 61 -11.74 -3.75 5.85
N ILE A 62 -10.64 -3.88 5.13
CA ILE A 62 -10.42 -3.16 3.85
C ILE A 62 -11.08 -3.94 2.73
N SER A 63 -12.05 -3.33 2.03
CA SER A 63 -12.71 -3.99 0.90
C SER A 63 -11.84 -4.00 -0.36
N LEU A 64 -12.01 -5.03 -1.18
CA LEU A 64 -11.41 -5.06 -2.53
C LEU A 64 -11.99 -3.95 -3.42
N ASP A 65 -13.24 -3.57 -3.20
CA ASP A 65 -13.89 -2.47 -3.92
C ASP A 65 -13.19 -1.13 -3.65
N PHE A 66 -12.73 -0.92 -2.41
CA PHE A 66 -11.88 0.21 -2.09
C PHE A 66 -10.53 0.09 -2.79
N LEU A 67 -9.82 -1.04 -2.66
CA LEU A 67 -8.47 -1.18 -3.21
C LEU A 67 -8.43 -0.99 -4.74
N TYR A 68 -9.36 -1.60 -5.48
CA TYR A 68 -9.38 -1.53 -6.93
C TYR A 68 -10.11 -0.29 -7.47
N TYR A 69 -11.22 0.12 -6.85
CA TYR A 69 -12.11 1.13 -7.42
C TYR A 69 -12.27 2.39 -6.56
N GLY A 70 -11.77 2.40 -5.32
CA GLY A 70 -11.93 3.51 -4.39
C GLY A 70 -13.32 3.63 -3.78
N ILE A 71 -14.13 2.57 -3.87
CA ILE A 71 -15.50 2.56 -3.35
C ILE A 71 -15.44 2.36 -1.83
N LYS A 72 -15.86 3.38 -1.08
CA LYS A 72 -15.79 3.41 0.40
C LYS A 72 -17.05 2.89 1.08
N THR A 73 -18.13 2.64 0.34
CA THR A 73 -19.45 2.26 0.89
C THR A 73 -19.44 0.91 1.61
N ALA A 74 -18.49 0.03 1.29
CA ALA A 74 -18.33 -1.29 1.90
C ALA A 74 -17.36 -1.29 3.10
N LEU A 75 -16.84 -0.13 3.50
CA LEU A 75 -15.87 -0.03 4.60
C LEU A 75 -16.55 0.25 5.94
N PRO A 76 -16.01 -0.25 7.06
CA PRO A 76 -16.43 0.16 8.39
C PRO A 76 -16.28 1.68 8.58
N MET A 77 -17.28 2.32 9.18
CA MET A 77 -17.34 3.79 9.28
C MET A 77 -16.09 4.40 9.95
N GLY A 78 -15.60 3.82 11.04
CA GLY A 78 -14.36 4.30 11.70
C GLY A 78 -13.07 4.10 10.88
N LEU A 79 -13.10 3.30 9.81
CA LEU A 79 -11.99 3.10 8.89
C LEU A 79 -12.00 4.13 7.76
N VAL A 80 -13.17 4.63 7.38
CA VAL A 80 -13.34 5.64 6.32
C VAL A 80 -12.59 6.93 6.67
N ASP A 81 -12.69 7.39 7.92
CA ASP A 81 -12.03 8.63 8.37
C ASP A 81 -10.50 8.50 8.31
N ARG A 82 -9.96 7.39 8.83
CA ARG A 82 -8.52 7.09 8.80
C ARG A 82 -7.99 6.96 7.37
N LEU A 83 -8.79 6.42 6.45
CA LEU A 83 -8.42 6.33 5.04
C LEU A 83 -8.39 7.69 4.36
N ALA A 84 -9.27 8.62 4.72
CA ALA A 84 -9.25 9.96 4.15
C ALA A 84 -7.97 10.73 4.55
N GLU A 85 -7.54 10.59 5.80
CA GLU A 85 -6.25 11.12 6.30
C GLU A 85 -5.08 10.47 5.56
N ALA A 86 -5.07 9.14 5.47
CA ALA A 86 -4.02 8.38 4.80
C ALA A 86 -3.91 8.63 3.29
N GLU A 87 -5.02 8.85 2.58
CA GLU A 87 -5.00 9.20 1.14
C GLU A 87 -4.35 10.56 0.90
N THR A 88 -4.46 11.48 1.86
CA THR A 88 -3.79 12.78 1.82
C THR A 88 -2.27 12.61 1.98
N GLU A 89 -1.84 11.82 2.98
CA GLU A 89 -0.42 11.51 3.21
C GLU A 89 0.23 10.78 2.03
N ALA A 90 -0.44 9.77 1.48
CA ALA A 90 0.04 8.99 0.33
C ALA A 90 0.17 9.83 -0.94
N SER A 91 -0.61 10.92 -1.06
CA SER A 91 -0.50 11.85 -2.20
C SER A 91 0.69 12.80 -2.06
N SER A 92 1.10 13.13 -0.84
CA SER A 92 2.28 13.96 -0.56
C SER A 92 3.63 13.24 -0.71
N ASP A 93 3.66 11.91 -0.63
CA ASP A 93 4.88 11.09 -0.64
C ASP A 93 5.39 10.69 -2.04
N THR A 94 5.07 11.47 -3.08
CA THR A 94 5.67 11.31 -4.42
C THR A 94 7.15 11.77 -4.48
N GLN A 95 7.84 11.87 -3.33
CA GLN A 95 9.29 12.06 -3.30
C GLN A 95 10.02 10.72 -3.09
N PRO A 96 11.04 10.40 -3.92
CA PRO A 96 11.83 9.20 -3.72
C PRO A 96 12.60 9.34 -2.40
N VAL A 97 12.28 8.50 -1.42
CA VAL A 97 13.05 8.36 -0.18
C VAL A 97 14.55 8.31 -0.50
N PRO A 98 15.39 9.21 0.06
CA PRO A 98 16.83 9.16 -0.15
C PRO A 98 17.34 7.84 0.41
N ARG A 99 18.02 7.06 -0.44
CA ARG A 99 18.70 5.82 -0.02
C ARG A 99 19.71 6.20 1.06
N ARG A 100 19.36 6.00 2.34
CA ARG A 100 20.34 6.01 3.43
C ARG A 100 21.32 4.88 3.14
N GLY A 101 22.48 5.25 2.62
CA GLY A 101 23.57 4.33 2.31
C GLY A 101 23.86 3.45 3.52
N ARG A 102 23.84 2.14 3.31
CA ARG A 102 24.29 1.18 4.31
C ARG A 102 25.78 1.44 4.54
N PRO A 103 26.25 1.69 5.78
CA PRO A 103 27.68 1.79 6.04
C PRO A 103 28.37 0.49 5.59
N ARG A 104 29.37 0.59 4.71
CA ARG A 104 30.25 -0.54 4.39
C ARG A 104 31.05 -0.86 5.64
N LEU A 105 30.80 -2.02 6.26
CA LEU A 105 31.76 -2.58 7.21
C LEU A 105 33.02 -2.96 6.42
N VAL A 106 34.11 -2.26 6.70
CA VAL A 106 35.46 -2.63 6.26
C VAL A 106 35.91 -3.77 7.19
N LYS A 107 36.16 -4.96 6.64
CA LYS A 107 36.79 -6.05 7.39
C LYS A 107 38.29 -5.76 7.46
N GLY A 108 38.81 -5.63 8.68
CA GLY A 108 40.23 -5.77 8.99
C GLY A 108 40.61 -7.22 9.12
#